data_AF-A0A7V9GB80-F1
#
_entry.id   AF-A0A7V9GB80-F1
#
_cell.length_a   1.000
_cell.length_b   1.000
_cell.length_c   1.000
_cell.angle_alpha   90.00
_cell.angle_beta   90.00
_cell.angle_gamma   90.00
#
_symmetry.space_group_name_H-M   'P 1'
#
loop_
_entity.id
_entity.type
_entity.pdbx_description
1 polymer ?
#
loop_
_entity_poly.entity_id
_entity_poly.type
_entity_poly.pdbx_seq_one_letter_code
_entity_poly.pdbx_strand_id
1 'polypeptide(L)'
;MFYRFLFFLFSVLAFSASVQMVFADEDFCEIPNETSFFLLEREPVIRIGLATNARSVAITTTDSSLVAVSSDEPQRFLDTTKISVTARAYRPPEIEIYHFEIPNVESQTEAEALAKEVAGATGEKTSASIDLKTNTWRIHLEKTFETIEEANVFKADLSDKGFEAEMITEKFAQPSDEAVKLSNQVAKNPKSEVRSIIPTRPNANPNNVELTGSSNPTNTGINPNLREVIVSGASAGAKFSSLKAVAFGSVNERAVPVRVNGKAYRGRIEVFVNSRGSLTVVNTVSLEDYLLG
;
A
#
# COMPACT_ATOMS: atom_id res chain seq x y z
N MET A 1 100.44 22.73 36.85
CA MET A 1 100.91 22.80 38.26
C MET A 1 100.17 21.70 39.03
N PHE A 2 100.91 20.69 39.49
CA PHE A 2 100.59 19.70 40.54
C PHE A 2 99.25 18.90 40.56
N TYR A 3 99.40 17.60 40.28
CA TYR A 3 98.92 16.41 41.01
C TYR A 3 98.15 16.58 42.34
N ARG A 4 97.08 15.76 42.55
CA ARG A 4 96.89 14.72 43.62
C ARG A 4 95.41 14.26 43.68
N PHE A 5 95.02 12.99 43.43
CA PHE A 5 95.11 11.76 44.28
C PHE A 5 94.56 12.01 45.71
N LEU A 6 93.67 11.24 46.35
CA LEU A 6 93.37 9.79 46.34
C LEU A 6 92.20 9.48 47.34
N PHE A 7 91.34 8.50 46.98
CA PHE A 7 90.54 7.49 47.75
C PHE A 7 90.13 7.63 49.24
N PHE A 8 88.92 7.12 49.55
CA PHE A 8 88.59 5.94 50.41
C PHE A 8 87.03 5.82 50.47
N LEU A 9 86.27 4.81 50.00
CA LEU A 9 86.16 3.34 50.14
C LEU A 9 85.45 2.82 51.43
N PHE A 10 84.49 1.89 51.22
CA PHE A 10 83.69 1.02 52.14
C PHE A 10 82.39 1.61 52.75
N SER A 11 81.17 1.17 52.36
CA SER A 11 80.44 -0.12 52.60
C SER A 11 79.81 -0.22 53.99
N VAL A 12 78.49 -0.51 54.07
CA VAL A 12 77.84 -1.57 54.90
C VAL A 12 76.31 -1.34 55.07
N LEU A 13 75.56 -2.38 54.68
CA LEU A 13 74.25 -2.91 55.13
C LEU A 13 73.10 -2.04 55.69
N ALA A 14 71.96 -2.19 54.99
CA ALA A 14 70.69 -2.79 55.41
C ALA A 14 69.87 -2.28 56.64
N PHE A 15 68.56 -2.28 56.40
CA PHE A 15 67.43 -2.68 57.26
C PHE A 15 66.38 -1.62 57.60
N SER A 16 65.12 -1.99 57.33
CA SER A 16 63.88 -1.62 58.03
C SER A 16 63.23 -0.26 57.75
N ALA A 17 62.10 -0.27 57.05
CA ALA A 17 60.78 -0.27 57.68
C ALA A 17 59.72 0.17 56.67
N SER A 18 58.85 -0.76 56.32
CA SER A 18 57.57 -0.56 55.65
C SER A 18 56.65 0.35 56.46
N VAL A 19 56.31 1.51 55.89
CA VAL A 19 55.18 2.34 56.32
C VAL A 19 54.14 2.28 55.22
N GLN A 20 53.07 1.50 55.46
CA GLN A 20 51.82 1.62 54.72
C GLN A 20 51.21 2.97 55.07
N MET A 21 51.21 3.90 54.11
CA MET A 21 50.31 5.05 54.14
C MET A 21 49.04 4.68 53.37
N VAL A 22 47.97 4.56 54.14
CA VAL A 22 46.57 4.60 53.72
C VAL A 22 46.36 5.96 53.05
N PHE A 23 46.22 5.98 51.72
CA PHE A 23 45.64 7.13 51.04
C PHE A 23 44.14 6.95 50.99
N ALA A 24 43.46 8.02 51.40
CA ALA A 24 42.03 8.14 51.53
C ALA A 24 41.28 7.79 50.25
N ASP A 25 40.08 7.22 50.43
CA ASP A 25 39.01 7.15 49.43
C ASP A 25 38.80 8.55 48.82
N GLU A 26 39.25 8.71 47.57
CA GLU A 26 38.63 9.69 46.69
C GLU A 26 37.37 9.03 46.14
N ASP A 27 36.22 9.46 46.64
CA ASP A 27 34.91 9.24 46.03
C ASP A 27 34.91 9.86 44.62
N PHE A 28 35.47 9.12 43.66
CA PHE A 28 35.15 9.32 42.26
C PHE A 28 33.70 8.88 42.09
N CYS A 29 32.80 9.86 41.98
CA CYS A 29 31.49 9.63 41.38
C CYS A 29 31.71 8.98 40.01
N GLU A 30 31.45 7.68 39.91
CA GLU A 30 31.24 7.02 38.63
C GLU A 30 30.10 7.75 37.93
N ILE A 31 30.44 8.51 36.88
CA ILE A 31 29.46 9.00 35.92
C ILE A 31 28.86 7.73 35.33
N PRO A 32 27.55 7.45 35.46
CA PRO A 32 26.97 6.26 34.86
C PRO A 32 27.22 6.32 33.36
N ASN A 33 28.09 5.42 32.90
CA ASN A 33 28.29 5.14 31.48
C ASN A 33 26.95 4.67 30.91
N GLU A 34 26.71 5.08 29.67
CA GLU A 34 25.52 4.79 28.84
C GLU A 34 24.33 5.72 29.04
N THR A 35 24.52 7.01 28.75
CA THR A 35 23.44 7.78 28.09
C THR A 35 23.15 7.07 26.76
N SER A 36 22.18 6.15 26.75
CA SER A 36 21.68 5.55 25.53
C SER A 36 20.91 6.63 24.76
N PHE A 37 21.56 7.21 23.75
CA PHE A 37 20.90 8.13 22.84
C PHE A 37 19.90 7.33 22.00
N PHE A 38 18.62 7.63 22.16
CA PHE A 38 17.58 7.10 21.29
C PHE A 38 17.69 7.79 19.93
N LEU A 39 18.35 7.14 18.97
CA LEU A 39 18.40 7.59 17.59
C LEU A 39 17.09 7.18 16.90
N LEU A 40 16.36 8.17 16.41
CA LEU A 40 15.21 7.92 15.55
C LEU A 40 15.70 7.47 14.17
N GLU A 41 15.07 6.43 13.60
CA GLU A 41 15.38 5.94 12.25
C GLU A 41 15.11 7.00 11.16
N ARG A 42 14.26 7.99 11.47
CA ARG A 42 13.91 9.09 10.58
C ARG A 42 13.57 10.35 11.36
N GLU A 43 13.65 11.49 10.70
CA GLU A 43 13.20 12.75 11.27
C GLU A 43 11.71 12.66 11.66
N PRO A 44 11.33 13.11 12.87
CA PRO A 44 9.95 13.19 13.27
C PRO A 44 9.20 14.25 12.44
N VAL A 45 7.92 14.01 12.25
CA VAL A 45 7.06 14.83 11.38
C VAL A 45 5.89 15.38 12.18
N ILE A 46 5.59 16.66 12.01
CA ILE A 46 4.46 17.36 12.59
C ILE A 46 3.29 17.33 11.60
N ARG A 47 2.10 16.95 12.10
CA ARG A 47 0.85 16.86 11.33
C ARG A 47 -0.14 17.90 11.82
N ILE A 48 -0.49 18.85 10.96
CA ILE A 48 -1.35 19.99 11.28
C ILE A 48 -2.64 19.87 10.47
N GLY A 49 -3.78 19.73 11.15
CA GLY A 49 -5.07 19.69 10.47
C GLY A 49 -5.39 21.03 9.81
N LEU A 50 -5.53 21.06 8.48
CA LEU A 50 -5.89 22.26 7.73
C LEU A 50 -7.40 22.37 7.53
N ALA A 51 -8.04 21.24 7.22
CA ALA A 51 -9.47 21.16 7.02
C ALA A 51 -9.99 19.77 7.37
N THR A 52 -11.17 19.72 7.98
CA THR A 52 -11.92 18.49 8.20
C THR A 52 -13.26 18.59 7.48
N ASN A 53 -13.73 17.47 6.92
CA ASN A 53 -15.00 17.39 6.18
C ASN A 53 -15.06 18.25 4.91
N ALA A 54 -13.93 18.42 4.22
CA ALA A 54 -13.91 19.10 2.92
C ALA A 54 -14.55 18.22 1.83
N ARG A 55 -15.40 18.80 1.00
CA ARG A 55 -15.97 18.10 -0.19
C ARG A 55 -14.97 17.98 -1.32
N SER A 56 -14.18 19.03 -1.50
CA SER A 56 -13.16 19.15 -2.53
C SER A 56 -12.04 20.06 -2.05
N VAL A 57 -10.83 19.84 -2.55
CA VAL A 57 -9.65 20.61 -2.20
C VAL A 57 -8.86 20.90 -3.47
N ALA A 58 -8.52 22.17 -3.71
CA ALA A 58 -7.62 22.55 -4.79
C ALA A 58 -6.19 22.61 -4.25
N ILE A 59 -5.29 21.85 -4.87
CA ILE A 59 -3.86 21.83 -4.53
C ILE A 59 -3.10 22.35 -5.74
N THR A 60 -2.23 23.32 -5.51
CA THR A 60 -1.46 23.99 -6.55
C THR A 60 0.00 24.17 -6.13
N THR A 61 0.91 24.20 -7.08
CA THR A 61 2.32 24.57 -6.86
C THR A 61 2.75 25.58 -7.92
N THR A 62 3.82 26.34 -7.64
CA THR A 62 4.50 27.17 -8.63
C THR A 62 5.70 26.46 -9.28
N ASP A 63 5.96 25.21 -8.88
CA ASP A 63 6.98 24.35 -9.47
C ASP A 63 6.53 23.82 -10.85
N SER A 64 7.42 23.13 -11.55
CA SER A 64 7.18 22.45 -12.82
C SER A 64 6.06 21.39 -12.73
N SER A 65 5.96 20.66 -11.61
CA SER A 65 4.94 19.64 -11.41
C SER A 65 4.64 19.39 -9.93
N LEU A 66 3.47 18.81 -9.66
CA LEU A 66 3.12 18.22 -8.37
C LEU A 66 3.60 16.77 -8.30
N VAL A 67 3.99 16.35 -7.10
CA VAL A 67 4.37 14.98 -6.78
C VAL A 67 3.32 14.42 -5.82
N ALA A 68 2.78 13.25 -6.14
CA ALA A 68 1.91 12.48 -5.25
C ALA A 68 2.65 11.28 -4.67
N VAL A 69 2.44 11.02 -3.39
CA VAL A 69 3.05 9.90 -2.66
C VAL A 69 2.00 9.24 -1.80
N SER A 70 1.80 7.94 -1.99
CA SER A 70 0.97 7.10 -1.11
C SER A 70 1.87 6.20 -0.26
N SER A 71 1.32 5.60 0.80
CA SER A 71 2.02 4.55 1.54
C SER A 71 2.36 3.39 0.60
N ASP A 72 3.60 2.91 0.67
CA ASP A 72 4.09 1.71 -0.02
C ASP A 72 4.06 1.80 -1.56
N GLU A 73 3.89 3.00 -2.11
CA GLU A 73 3.92 3.27 -3.55
C GLU A 73 5.09 4.20 -3.89
N PRO A 74 5.70 4.04 -5.08
CA PRO A 74 6.70 4.99 -5.55
C PRO A 74 6.06 6.37 -5.78
N GLN A 75 6.88 7.41 -5.72
CA GLN A 75 6.45 8.77 -6.00
C GLN A 75 5.93 8.89 -7.44
N ARG A 76 4.79 9.55 -7.61
CA ARG A 76 4.14 9.78 -8.89
C ARG A 76 4.20 11.26 -9.26
N PHE A 77 4.83 11.58 -10.38
CA PHE A 77 4.80 12.92 -10.97
C PHE A 77 3.49 13.13 -11.73
N LEU A 78 2.80 14.23 -11.48
CA LEU A 78 1.47 14.48 -12.03
C LEU A 78 1.48 15.31 -13.32
N ASP A 79 2.64 15.71 -13.84
CA ASP A 79 2.79 16.55 -15.05
C ASP A 79 1.84 17.75 -15.09
N THR A 80 1.52 18.29 -13.91
CA THR A 80 0.61 19.41 -13.74
C THR A 80 0.94 20.15 -12.46
N THR A 81 0.65 21.45 -12.45
CA THR A 81 0.87 22.33 -11.30
C THR A 81 -0.39 22.53 -10.47
N LYS A 82 -1.55 22.03 -10.93
CA LYS A 82 -2.85 22.20 -10.29
C LYS A 82 -3.69 20.93 -10.39
N ILE A 83 -4.17 20.49 -9.24
CA ILE A 83 -5.11 19.38 -9.11
C ILE A 83 -6.31 19.76 -8.24
N SER A 84 -7.40 19.03 -8.43
CA SER A 84 -8.56 19.02 -7.55
C SER A 84 -8.71 17.63 -6.97
N VAL A 85 -8.81 17.55 -5.65
CA VAL A 85 -8.99 16.31 -4.90
C VAL A 85 -10.42 16.25 -4.38
N THR A 86 -11.12 15.13 -4.59
CA THR A 86 -12.49 14.91 -4.10
C THR A 86 -12.63 13.53 -3.47
N ALA A 87 -13.63 13.34 -2.60
CA ALA A 87 -13.97 12.01 -2.07
C ALA A 87 -15.15 11.43 -2.86
N ARG A 88 -15.00 10.22 -3.42
CA ARG A 88 -16.06 9.55 -4.18
C ARG A 88 -16.37 8.18 -3.60
N ALA A 89 -17.61 7.74 -3.72
CA ALA A 89 -17.96 6.34 -3.41
C ALA A 89 -17.16 5.41 -4.32
N TYR A 90 -16.53 4.41 -3.71
CA TYR A 90 -15.77 3.41 -4.44
C TYR A 90 -16.71 2.61 -5.33
N ARG A 91 -16.32 2.47 -6.60
CA ARG A 91 -17.01 1.64 -7.57
C ARG A 91 -16.01 0.61 -8.08
N PRO A 92 -16.19 -0.68 -7.76
CA PRO A 92 -15.35 -1.73 -8.31
C PRO A 92 -15.31 -1.63 -9.84
N PRO A 93 -14.15 -1.83 -10.47
CA PRO A 93 -14.09 -1.98 -11.92
C PRO A 93 -14.92 -3.19 -12.36
N GLU A 94 -15.63 -3.05 -13.48
CA GLU A 94 -16.33 -4.14 -14.14
C GLU A 94 -15.36 -4.80 -15.12
N ILE A 95 -15.16 -6.11 -14.97
CA ILE A 95 -14.42 -6.94 -15.93
C ILE A 95 -15.42 -7.79 -16.71
N GLU A 96 -15.14 -7.96 -17.99
CA GLU A 96 -15.88 -8.88 -18.86
C GLU A 96 -15.20 -10.24 -18.79
N ILE A 97 -15.95 -11.23 -18.31
CA ILE A 97 -15.52 -12.62 -18.30
C ILE A 97 -16.26 -13.32 -19.45
N TYR A 98 -15.48 -13.94 -20.32
CA TYR A 98 -15.98 -14.72 -21.45
C TYR A 98 -15.98 -16.19 -21.06
N HIS A 99 -17.12 -16.86 -21.22
CA HIS A 99 -17.22 -18.30 -21.09
C HIS A 99 -17.97 -18.87 -22.30
N PHE A 100 -17.93 -20.19 -22.43
CA PHE A 100 -18.46 -20.89 -23.59
C PHE A 100 -19.56 -21.86 -23.19
N GLU A 101 -20.64 -21.85 -23.99
CA GLU A 101 -21.74 -22.79 -23.87
C GLU A 101 -22.01 -23.46 -25.22
N ILE A 102 -22.36 -24.74 -25.21
CA ILE A 102 -22.92 -25.43 -26.38
C ILE A 102 -24.44 -25.55 -26.13
N PRO A 103 -25.28 -24.80 -26.86
CA PRO A 103 -26.72 -24.80 -26.64
C PRO A 103 -27.44 -25.96 -27.36
N ASN A 104 -28.73 -26.13 -27.05
CA ASN A 104 -29.70 -26.93 -27.81
C ASN A 104 -29.45 -28.45 -27.87
N VAL A 105 -28.98 -29.09 -26.79
CA VAL A 105 -28.92 -30.55 -26.72
C VAL A 105 -30.26 -31.13 -26.26
N GLU A 106 -30.81 -32.12 -26.96
CA GLU A 106 -32.20 -32.57 -26.75
C GLU A 106 -32.36 -33.45 -25.49
N SER A 107 -31.33 -34.20 -25.11
CA SER A 107 -31.39 -35.22 -24.05
C SER A 107 -30.29 -35.06 -23.01
N GLN A 108 -30.60 -35.40 -21.75
CA GLN A 108 -29.62 -35.43 -20.66
C GLN A 108 -28.43 -36.35 -20.99
N THR A 109 -28.73 -37.56 -21.44
CA THR A 109 -27.71 -38.58 -21.71
C THR A 109 -26.78 -38.14 -22.85
N GLU A 110 -27.34 -37.44 -23.83
CA GLU A 110 -26.59 -36.88 -24.95
C GLU A 110 -25.72 -35.70 -24.51
N ALA A 111 -26.25 -34.81 -23.68
CA ALA A 111 -25.50 -33.68 -23.14
C ALA A 111 -24.34 -34.13 -22.25
N GLU A 112 -24.54 -35.16 -21.42
CA GLU A 112 -23.47 -35.74 -20.61
C GLU A 112 -22.41 -36.47 -21.44
N ALA A 113 -22.82 -37.14 -22.52
CA ALA A 113 -21.89 -37.80 -23.45
C ALA A 113 -21.06 -36.77 -24.23
N LEU A 114 -21.71 -35.75 -24.79
CA LEU A 114 -21.06 -34.66 -25.51
C LEU A 114 -20.16 -33.84 -24.57
N ALA A 115 -20.57 -33.62 -23.32
CA ALA A 115 -19.72 -32.97 -22.31
C ALA A 115 -18.44 -33.76 -22.08
N LYS A 116 -18.52 -35.10 -21.92
CA LYS A 116 -17.33 -35.95 -21.79
C LYS A 116 -16.43 -35.92 -23.02
N GLU A 117 -17.02 -35.86 -24.22
CA GLU A 117 -16.29 -35.77 -25.47
C GLU A 117 -15.54 -34.43 -25.59
N VAL A 118 -16.23 -33.32 -25.33
CA VAL A 118 -15.65 -31.97 -25.28
C VAL A 118 -14.54 -31.90 -24.24
N ALA A 119 -14.76 -32.44 -23.04
CA ALA A 119 -13.74 -32.50 -21.99
C ALA A 119 -12.51 -33.33 -22.42
N GLY A 120 -12.72 -34.44 -23.15
CA GLY A 120 -11.64 -35.25 -23.70
C GLY A 120 -10.85 -34.56 -24.80
N ALA A 121 -11.50 -33.79 -25.67
CA ALA A 121 -10.88 -33.10 -26.80
C ALA A 121 -10.20 -31.77 -26.40
N THR A 122 -10.72 -31.09 -25.38
CA THR A 122 -10.21 -29.80 -24.92
C THR A 122 -9.26 -29.93 -23.72
N GLY A 123 -9.40 -31.01 -22.94
CA GLY A 123 -8.73 -31.15 -21.64
C GLY A 123 -9.38 -30.31 -20.54
N GLU A 124 -10.48 -29.61 -20.84
CA GLU A 124 -11.16 -28.70 -19.93
C GLU A 124 -12.35 -29.38 -19.25
N LYS A 125 -12.71 -28.90 -18.06
CA LYS A 125 -13.88 -29.42 -17.36
C LYS A 125 -15.16 -28.83 -17.98
N THR A 126 -16.14 -29.70 -18.15
CA THR A 126 -17.45 -29.36 -18.70
C THR A 126 -18.55 -29.82 -17.77
N SER A 127 -19.67 -29.09 -17.74
CA SER A 127 -20.87 -29.48 -17.00
C SER A 127 -22.11 -29.38 -17.88
N ALA A 128 -23.01 -30.34 -17.78
CA ALA A 128 -24.29 -30.31 -18.47
C ALA A 128 -25.37 -29.77 -17.52
N SER A 129 -26.16 -28.81 -17.99
CA SER A 129 -27.25 -28.19 -17.24
C SER A 129 -28.50 -28.08 -18.12
N ILE A 130 -29.69 -28.12 -17.51
CA ILE A 130 -30.94 -27.95 -18.23
C ILE A 130 -31.32 -26.47 -18.32
N ASP A 131 -31.67 -26.01 -19.52
CA ASP A 131 -32.31 -24.72 -19.71
C ASP A 131 -33.82 -24.84 -19.53
N LEU A 132 -34.32 -24.25 -18.45
CA LEU A 132 -35.73 -24.26 -18.11
C LEU A 132 -36.61 -23.46 -19.09
N LYS A 133 -36.03 -22.60 -19.95
CA LYS A 133 -36.78 -21.81 -20.92
C LYS A 133 -37.08 -22.59 -22.21
N THR A 134 -36.10 -23.34 -22.71
CA THR A 134 -36.22 -24.10 -23.95
C THR A 134 -36.49 -25.58 -23.72
N ASN A 135 -36.41 -26.05 -22.47
CA ASN A 135 -36.41 -27.48 -22.11
C ASN A 135 -35.32 -28.29 -22.85
N THR A 136 -34.22 -27.63 -23.25
CA THR A 136 -33.05 -28.27 -23.83
C THR A 136 -31.88 -28.24 -22.86
N TRP A 137 -30.97 -29.17 -23.00
CA TRP A 137 -29.71 -29.20 -22.27
C TRP A 137 -28.69 -28.26 -22.90
N ARG A 138 -27.84 -27.68 -22.06
CA ARG A 138 -26.69 -26.88 -22.44
C ARG A 138 -25.45 -27.43 -21.76
N ILE A 139 -24.30 -27.26 -22.42
CA ILE A 139 -23.01 -27.69 -21.87
C ILE A 139 -22.18 -26.45 -21.60
N HIS A 140 -21.84 -26.23 -20.34
CA HIS A 140 -20.99 -25.14 -19.90
C HIS A 140 -19.53 -25.62 -19.84
N LEU A 141 -18.63 -24.86 -20.44
CA LEU A 141 -17.20 -25.03 -20.24
C LEU A 141 -16.77 -24.20 -19.01
N GLU A 142 -16.12 -24.84 -18.04
CA GLU A 142 -15.73 -24.18 -16.76
C GLU A 142 -14.61 -23.16 -16.95
N LYS A 143 -13.89 -23.23 -18.07
CA LYS A 143 -12.83 -22.29 -18.40
C LYS A 143 -13.42 -20.93 -18.77
N THR A 144 -12.94 -19.91 -18.09
CA THR A 144 -13.28 -18.50 -18.30
C THR A 144 -12.07 -17.74 -18.81
N PHE A 145 -12.31 -16.67 -19.56
CA PHE A 145 -11.28 -15.81 -20.14
C PHE A 145 -11.56 -14.36 -19.76
N GLU A 146 -10.51 -13.61 -19.41
CA GLU A 146 -10.60 -12.18 -19.07
C GLU A 146 -10.37 -11.28 -20.29
N THR A 147 -9.90 -11.86 -21.40
CA THR A 147 -9.63 -11.14 -22.65
C THR A 147 -10.41 -11.72 -23.82
N ILE A 148 -10.89 -10.83 -24.68
CA ILE A 148 -11.62 -11.23 -25.90
C ILE A 148 -10.71 -11.95 -26.91
N GLU A 149 -9.42 -11.63 -26.92
CA GLU A 149 -8.45 -12.24 -27.83
C GLU A 149 -8.24 -13.72 -27.50
N GLU A 150 -8.01 -14.06 -26.23
CA GLU A 150 -7.89 -15.45 -25.77
C GLU A 150 -9.19 -16.21 -25.98
N ALA A 151 -10.33 -15.58 -25.70
CA ALA A 151 -11.64 -16.17 -25.94
C ALA A 151 -11.85 -16.50 -27.44
N ASN A 152 -11.48 -15.60 -28.35
CA ASN A 152 -11.60 -15.84 -29.78
C ASN A 152 -10.69 -16.98 -30.27
N VAL A 153 -9.46 -17.05 -29.74
CA VAL A 153 -8.54 -18.17 -30.03
C VAL A 153 -9.13 -19.49 -29.56
N PHE A 154 -9.69 -19.53 -28.36
CA PHE A 154 -10.33 -20.73 -27.84
C PHE A 154 -11.59 -21.13 -28.62
N LYS A 155 -12.40 -20.14 -29.06
CA LYS A 155 -13.54 -20.39 -29.93
C LYS A 155 -13.12 -21.03 -31.26
N ALA A 156 -12.03 -20.57 -31.85
CA ALA A 156 -11.48 -21.15 -33.07
C ALA A 156 -11.00 -22.59 -32.84
N ASP A 157 -10.30 -22.86 -31.73
CA ASP A 157 -9.86 -24.22 -31.36
C ASP A 157 -11.05 -25.17 -31.15
N LEU A 158 -12.14 -24.72 -30.53
CA LEU A 158 -13.38 -25.50 -30.40
C LEU A 158 -14.00 -25.82 -31.76
N SER A 159 -14.05 -24.83 -32.66
CA SER A 159 -14.57 -25.01 -34.01
C SER A 159 -13.71 -25.97 -34.85
N ASP A 160 -12.38 -25.89 -34.73
CA ASP A 160 -11.44 -26.78 -35.43
C ASP A 160 -11.57 -28.23 -34.93
N LYS A 161 -11.95 -28.41 -33.67
CA LYS A 161 -12.29 -29.71 -33.07
C LYS A 161 -13.71 -30.19 -33.40
N GLY A 162 -14.49 -29.41 -34.14
CA GLY A 162 -15.83 -29.77 -34.59
C GLY A 162 -16.96 -29.42 -33.62
N PHE A 163 -16.70 -28.59 -32.60
CA PHE A 163 -17.71 -28.15 -31.64
C PHE A 163 -18.18 -26.73 -31.93
N GLU A 164 -19.49 -26.55 -32.15
CA GLU A 164 -20.12 -25.23 -32.29
C GLU A 164 -20.47 -24.65 -30.91
N ALA A 165 -19.55 -23.87 -30.34
CA ALA A 165 -19.76 -23.19 -29.07
C ALA A 165 -20.17 -21.72 -29.23
N GLU A 166 -21.13 -21.29 -28.43
CA GLU A 166 -21.53 -19.90 -28.25
C GLU A 166 -20.69 -19.24 -27.16
N MET A 167 -20.26 -18.00 -27.40
CA MET A 167 -19.51 -17.21 -26.43
C MET A 167 -20.50 -16.34 -25.65
N ILE A 168 -20.47 -16.44 -24.33
CA ILE A 168 -21.28 -15.63 -23.43
C ILE A 168 -20.36 -14.68 -22.68
N THR A 169 -20.72 -13.40 -22.72
CA THR A 169 -20.04 -12.34 -22.00
C THR A 169 -20.81 -12.01 -20.74
N GLU A 170 -20.18 -12.25 -19.59
CA GLU A 170 -20.72 -11.86 -18.29
C GLU A 170 -19.89 -10.72 -17.70
N LYS A 171 -20.58 -9.71 -17.18
CA LYS A 171 -19.94 -8.57 -16.52
C LYS A 171 -19.88 -8.84 -15.03
N PHE A 172 -18.66 -8.90 -14.49
CA PHE A 172 -18.42 -9.08 -13.07
C PHE A 172 -17.77 -7.83 -12.48
N ALA A 173 -18.32 -7.35 -11.37
CA ALA A 173 -17.66 -6.33 -10.56
C ALA A 173 -16.56 -7.01 -9.74
N GLN A 174 -15.29 -6.68 -10.01
CA GLN A 174 -14.15 -7.23 -9.26
C GLN A 174 -13.58 -6.16 -8.33
N PRO A 175 -13.75 -6.29 -7.01
CA PRO A 175 -13.16 -5.37 -6.05
C PRO A 175 -11.64 -5.48 -6.03
N SER A 176 -10.95 -4.36 -5.82
CA SER A 176 -9.51 -4.39 -5.59
C SER A 176 -9.17 -4.99 -4.22
N ASP A 177 -8.01 -5.63 -4.11
CA ASP A 177 -7.50 -6.15 -2.83
C ASP A 177 -7.45 -5.06 -1.75
N GLU A 178 -7.14 -3.83 -2.15
CA GLU A 178 -7.14 -2.66 -1.28
C GLU A 178 -8.54 -2.33 -0.75
N ALA A 179 -9.57 -2.44 -1.59
CA ALA A 179 -10.96 -2.23 -1.18
C ALA A 179 -11.42 -3.28 -0.16
N VAL A 180 -11.01 -4.53 -0.35
CA VAL A 180 -11.28 -5.62 0.60
C VAL A 180 -10.55 -5.37 1.92
N LYS A 181 -9.25 -5.03 1.88
CA LYS A 181 -8.44 -4.72 3.07
C LYS A 181 -9.03 -3.55 3.86
N LEU A 182 -9.39 -2.46 3.19
CA LEU A 182 -9.98 -1.29 3.85
C LEU A 182 -11.36 -1.61 4.43
N SER A 183 -12.19 -2.37 3.72
CA SER A 183 -13.50 -2.81 4.23
C SER A 183 -13.35 -3.63 5.52
N ASN A 184 -12.39 -4.56 5.55
CA ASN A 184 -12.06 -5.35 6.74
C ASN A 184 -11.53 -4.47 7.88
N GLN A 185 -10.67 -3.48 7.60
CA GLN A 185 -10.18 -2.53 8.60
C GLN A 185 -11.33 -1.72 9.22
N VAL A 186 -12.26 -1.25 8.39
CA VAL A 186 -13.44 -0.50 8.84
C VAL A 186 -14.36 -1.36 9.71
N ALA A 187 -14.55 -2.62 9.34
CA ALA A 187 -15.34 -3.58 10.12
C ALA A 187 -14.69 -3.87 11.49
N LYS A 188 -13.36 -4.04 11.55
CA LYS A 188 -12.62 -4.24 12.79
C LYS A 188 -12.63 -3.02 13.71
N ASN A 189 -12.51 -1.81 13.13
CA ASN A 189 -12.41 -0.55 13.87
C ASN A 189 -13.47 0.48 13.41
N PRO A 190 -14.75 0.31 13.77
CA PRO A 190 -15.83 1.18 13.32
C PRO A 190 -15.72 2.60 13.86
N LYS A 191 -15.02 2.82 14.99
CA LYS A 191 -14.84 4.16 15.60
C LYS A 191 -13.67 4.96 15.01
N SER A 192 -12.89 4.39 14.08
CA SER A 192 -11.78 5.12 13.46
C SER A 192 -12.27 6.30 12.62
N GLU A 193 -11.74 7.49 12.91
CA GLU A 193 -11.98 8.70 12.11
C GLU A 193 -11.24 8.67 10.77
N VAL A 194 -10.16 7.88 10.67
CA VAL A 194 -9.39 7.69 9.44
C VAL A 194 -9.97 6.49 8.68
N ARG A 195 -10.42 6.73 7.44
CA ARG A 195 -10.99 5.73 6.51
C ARG A 195 -10.13 5.57 5.26
N SER A 196 -8.82 5.51 5.48
CA SER A 196 -7.84 5.10 4.47
C SER A 196 -7.08 3.89 4.99
N ILE A 197 -6.46 3.14 4.07
CA ILE A 197 -5.54 2.08 4.47
C ILE A 197 -4.39 2.74 5.22
N ILE A 198 -4.21 2.36 6.48
CA ILE A 198 -3.09 2.81 7.31
C ILE A 198 -2.05 1.68 7.23
N PRO A 199 -0.78 1.97 6.90
CA PRO A 199 0.26 0.95 7.01
C PRO A 199 0.28 0.43 8.44
N THR A 200 0.18 -0.89 8.60
CA THR A 200 0.54 -1.56 9.85
C THR A 200 1.94 -1.08 10.20
N ARG A 201 2.08 -0.49 11.40
CA ARG A 201 3.34 0.01 11.97
C ARG A 201 4.49 -0.97 11.64
N PRO A 202 5.70 -0.51 11.30
CA PRO A 202 6.83 -1.40 10.96
C PRO A 202 7.31 -2.32 12.11
N ASN A 203 6.66 -2.27 13.28
CA ASN A 203 6.90 -3.15 14.42
C ASN A 203 5.73 -4.12 14.71
N ALA A 204 4.90 -4.41 13.70
CA ALA A 204 4.02 -5.57 13.75
C ALA A 204 4.80 -6.78 13.22
N ASN A 205 5.03 -7.75 14.10
CA ASN A 205 5.68 -9.03 13.81
C ASN A 205 5.35 -9.53 12.38
N PRO A 206 6.35 -9.71 11.49
CA PRO A 206 6.15 -10.14 10.11
C PRO A 206 5.53 -11.55 9.99
N ASN A 207 5.45 -12.30 11.09
CA ASN A 207 4.84 -13.63 11.12
C ASN A 207 3.32 -13.62 11.33
N ASN A 208 2.66 -12.45 11.37
CA ASN A 208 1.20 -12.37 11.50
C ASN A 208 0.51 -11.74 10.28
N VAL A 209 1.04 -12.06 9.10
CA VAL A 209 0.39 -11.80 7.82
C VAL A 209 -0.53 -12.99 7.53
N GLU A 210 -1.75 -12.97 8.08
CA GLU A 210 -2.84 -13.83 7.58
C GLU A 210 -3.23 -13.34 6.17
N LEU A 211 -2.45 -13.77 5.18
CA LEU A 211 -2.83 -13.78 3.77
C LEU A 211 -3.30 -15.20 3.43
N THR A 212 -4.56 -15.49 3.76
CA THR A 212 -5.29 -16.63 3.21
C THR A 212 -6.56 -16.09 2.57
N GLY A 213 -6.43 -15.67 1.32
CA GLY A 213 -7.54 -15.25 0.48
C GLY A 213 -7.39 -15.87 -0.90
N SER A 214 -7.88 -17.10 -1.05
CA SER A 214 -8.09 -17.75 -2.35
C SER A 214 -8.97 -16.84 -3.22
N SER A 215 -8.49 -16.56 -4.44
CA SER A 215 -9.21 -15.90 -5.51
C SER A 215 -10.31 -16.82 -6.05
N ASN A 216 -11.45 -16.85 -5.35
CA ASN A 216 -12.72 -17.26 -5.94
C ASN A 216 -13.62 -16.02 -6.01
N PRO A 217 -14.35 -15.79 -7.12
CA PRO A 217 -15.27 -14.67 -7.28
C PRO A 217 -16.52 -14.93 -6.43
N THR A 218 -16.37 -14.85 -5.11
CA THR A 218 -17.49 -14.80 -4.19
C THR A 218 -17.70 -13.33 -3.85
N ASN A 219 -18.96 -12.92 -3.90
CA ASN A 219 -19.48 -11.59 -3.59
C ASN A 219 -18.86 -11.08 -2.26
N THR A 220 -17.70 -10.41 -2.32
CA THR A 220 -16.94 -10.04 -1.12
C THR A 220 -17.65 -8.88 -0.44
N GLY A 221 -17.79 -8.95 0.88
CA GLY A 221 -18.45 -7.95 1.73
C GLY A 221 -17.71 -6.62 1.76
N ILE A 222 -17.70 -5.90 0.64
CA ILE A 222 -17.22 -4.53 0.56
C ILE A 222 -18.13 -3.67 1.42
N ASN A 223 -17.55 -2.76 2.18
CA ASN A 223 -18.34 -1.78 2.89
C ASN A 223 -19.07 -0.88 1.87
N PRO A 224 -20.41 -0.79 1.88
CA PRO A 224 -21.16 0.01 0.91
C PRO A 224 -20.87 1.51 1.01
N ASN A 225 -20.31 1.96 2.13
CA ASN A 225 -19.91 3.34 2.36
C ASN A 225 -18.42 3.59 2.08
N LEU A 226 -17.72 2.63 1.46
CA LEU A 226 -16.33 2.79 1.07
C LEU A 226 -16.19 3.94 0.08
N ARG A 227 -15.21 4.80 0.34
CA ARG A 227 -14.93 5.98 -0.47
C ARG A 227 -13.45 6.09 -0.72
N GLU A 228 -13.12 6.55 -1.92
CA GLU A 228 -11.77 6.75 -2.41
C GLU A 228 -11.47 8.23 -2.60
N VAL A 229 -10.18 8.56 -2.53
CA VAL A 229 -9.65 9.86 -2.93
C VAL A 229 -9.53 9.86 -4.45
N ILE A 230 -10.22 10.79 -5.11
CA ILE A 230 -10.11 11.02 -6.54
C ILE A 230 -9.27 12.27 -6.77
N VAL A 231 -8.17 12.09 -7.49
CA VAL A 231 -7.32 13.18 -7.95
C VAL A 231 -7.64 13.48 -9.40
N SER A 232 -7.97 14.73 -9.68
CA SER A 232 -8.29 15.22 -11.02
C SER A 232 -7.35 16.37 -11.39
N GLY A 233 -6.71 16.27 -12.55
CA GLY A 233 -5.90 17.35 -13.13
C GLY A 233 -6.16 17.51 -14.63
N ALA A 234 -5.45 18.46 -15.25
CA ALA A 234 -5.60 18.76 -16.66
C ALA A 234 -5.05 17.63 -17.56
N SER A 235 -3.95 17.01 -17.16
CA SER A 235 -3.31 15.90 -17.88
C SER A 235 -3.90 14.54 -17.49
N ALA A 236 -3.71 13.53 -18.33
CA ALA A 236 -4.09 12.14 -18.00
C ALA A 236 -3.22 11.58 -16.85
N GLY A 237 -1.92 11.90 -16.82
CA GLY A 237 -1.00 11.52 -15.74
C GLY A 237 -1.32 12.13 -14.37
N ALA A 238 -2.08 13.24 -14.34
CA ALA A 238 -2.56 13.86 -13.11
C ALA A 238 -3.84 13.21 -12.54
N LYS A 239 -4.45 12.24 -13.22
CA LYS A 239 -5.74 11.65 -12.84
C LYS A 239 -5.51 10.26 -12.28
N PHE A 240 -5.98 10.03 -11.06
CA PHE A 240 -5.97 8.70 -10.45
C PHE A 240 -6.93 8.65 -9.26
N SER A 241 -7.25 7.44 -8.81
CA SER A 241 -7.93 7.22 -7.53
C SER A 241 -7.05 6.43 -6.57
N SER A 242 -7.31 6.56 -5.28
CA SER A 242 -6.63 5.80 -4.23
C SER A 242 -7.52 5.60 -3.01
N LEU A 243 -7.43 4.43 -2.38
CA LEU A 243 -8.04 4.13 -1.08
C LEU A 243 -7.09 4.40 0.09
N LYS A 244 -5.86 4.86 -0.21
CA LYS A 244 -4.84 5.23 0.76
C LYS A 244 -4.87 6.74 1.04
N ALA A 245 -4.15 7.15 2.07
CA ALA A 245 -3.81 8.56 2.24
C ALA A 245 -2.78 8.95 1.18
N VAL A 246 -3.01 10.10 0.53
CA VAL A 246 -2.14 10.61 -0.54
C VAL A 246 -1.53 11.93 -0.08
N ALA A 247 -0.21 12.00 -0.07
CA ALA A 247 0.56 13.20 0.22
C ALA A 247 0.98 13.90 -1.09
N PHE A 248 0.73 15.20 -1.17
CA PHE A 248 1.08 16.04 -2.31
C PHE A 248 2.21 17.01 -1.96
N GLY A 249 3.29 16.97 -2.75
CA GLY A 249 4.44 17.85 -2.66
C GLY A 249 4.69 18.58 -3.97
N SER A 250 5.59 19.56 -3.94
CA SER A 250 6.30 20.05 -5.13
C SER A 250 7.52 19.16 -5.40
N VAL A 251 8.19 19.32 -6.54
CA VAL A 251 9.44 18.61 -6.82
C VAL A 251 10.54 19.11 -5.88
N ASN A 252 10.58 20.42 -5.64
CA ASN A 252 11.45 21.05 -4.65
C ASN A 252 10.66 21.52 -3.42
N GLU A 253 10.39 20.59 -2.51
CA GLU A 253 9.54 20.80 -1.32
C GLU A 253 10.05 21.91 -0.38
N ARG A 254 11.38 22.11 -0.30
CA ARG A 254 11.98 23.13 0.56
C ARG A 254 11.91 24.53 -0.04
N ALA A 255 12.11 24.66 -1.35
CA ALA A 255 12.14 25.97 -2.00
C ALA A 255 10.76 26.43 -2.46
N VAL A 256 9.90 25.49 -2.87
CA VAL A 256 8.62 25.80 -3.51
C VAL A 256 7.47 25.21 -2.69
N PRO A 257 6.70 26.04 -1.95
CA PRO A 257 5.61 25.53 -1.13
C PRO A 257 4.43 25.08 -1.99
N VAL A 258 3.71 24.08 -1.49
CA VAL A 258 2.41 23.68 -2.04
C VAL A 258 1.33 24.60 -1.48
N ARG A 259 0.36 24.95 -2.30
CA ARG A 259 -0.77 25.80 -1.92
C ARG A 259 -2.06 25.00 -1.88
N VAL A 260 -2.80 25.15 -0.78
CA VAL A 260 -4.15 24.59 -0.62
C VAL A 260 -5.15 25.73 -0.65
N ASN A 261 -6.09 25.69 -1.59
CA ASN A 261 -7.09 26.75 -1.81
C ASN A 261 -6.47 28.15 -1.85
N GLY A 262 -5.29 28.28 -2.49
CA GLY A 262 -4.56 29.54 -2.67
C GLY A 262 -3.59 29.91 -1.54
N LYS A 263 -3.69 29.29 -0.35
CA LYS A 263 -2.78 29.53 0.78
C LYS A 263 -1.56 28.62 0.70
N ALA A 264 -0.36 29.17 0.85
CA ALA A 264 0.90 28.41 0.80
C ALA A 264 1.19 27.70 2.12
N TYR A 265 1.70 26.48 2.02
CA TYR A 265 2.11 25.63 3.12
C TYR A 265 3.46 25.00 2.78
N ARG A 266 4.34 24.91 3.78
CA ARG A 266 5.60 24.18 3.67
C ARG A 266 5.35 22.69 3.89
N GLY A 267 6.22 21.85 3.33
CA GLY A 267 6.11 20.40 3.42
C GLY A 267 5.09 19.83 2.45
N ARG A 268 4.44 18.74 2.86
CA ARG A 268 3.50 17.97 2.02
C ARG A 268 2.08 18.08 2.54
N ILE A 269 1.12 18.07 1.63
CA ILE A 269 -0.31 18.06 1.94
C ILE A 269 -0.84 16.64 1.87
N GLU A 270 -1.09 16.03 3.01
CA GLU A 270 -1.71 14.72 3.11
C GLU A 270 -3.24 14.85 3.06
N VAL A 271 -3.87 14.05 2.20
CA VAL A 271 -5.32 14.02 2.01
C VAL A 271 -5.82 12.59 2.11
N PHE A 272 -6.87 12.38 2.89
CA PHE A 272 -7.53 11.08 3.04
C PHE A 272 -9.02 11.23 3.33
N VAL A 273 -9.78 10.16 3.14
CA VAL A 273 -11.21 10.12 3.45
C VAL A 273 -11.42 9.81 4.94
N ASN A 274 -12.35 10.52 5.58
CA ASN A 274 -12.68 10.35 6.99
C ASN A 274 -13.93 9.49 7.22
N SER A 275 -14.28 9.26 8.49
CA SER A 275 -15.45 8.46 8.90
C SER A 275 -16.79 8.93 8.31
N ARG A 276 -16.89 10.23 8.00
CA ARG A 276 -18.08 10.87 7.40
C ARG A 276 -18.07 10.84 5.88
N GLY A 277 -17.10 10.18 5.26
CA GLY A 277 -16.97 10.07 3.82
C GLY A 277 -16.57 11.37 3.12
N SER A 278 -15.97 12.30 3.86
CA SER A 278 -15.46 13.58 3.36
C SER A 278 -13.94 13.63 3.49
N LEU A 279 -13.29 14.61 2.87
CA LEU A 279 -11.83 14.75 2.94
C LEU A 279 -11.39 15.38 4.26
N THR A 280 -10.31 14.82 4.82
CA THR A 280 -9.49 15.49 5.81
C THR A 280 -8.16 15.87 5.16
N VAL A 281 -7.73 17.10 5.38
CA VAL A 281 -6.51 17.67 4.82
C VAL A 281 -5.56 18.01 5.96
N VAL A 282 -4.35 17.50 5.86
CA VAL A 282 -3.31 17.64 6.87
C VAL A 282 -2.06 18.19 6.20
N ASN A 283 -1.46 19.22 6.79
CA ASN A 283 -0.12 19.63 6.44
C ASN A 283 0.88 18.77 7.22
N THR A 284 1.85 18.22 6.51
CA THR A 284 2.84 17.29 7.04
C THR A 284 4.21 17.91 6.82
N VAL A 285 4.84 18.35 7.91
CA VAL A 285 6.08 19.14 7.92
C VAL A 285 7.12 18.44 8.77
N SER A 286 8.39 18.49 8.38
CA SER A 286 9.47 17.98 9.21
C SER A 286 9.55 18.77 10.52
N LEU A 287 10.03 18.16 11.61
CA LEU A 287 10.12 18.85 12.90
C LEU A 287 11.06 20.05 12.82
N GLU A 288 12.18 19.93 12.12
CA GLU A 288 13.12 21.03 11.90
C GLU A 288 12.43 22.21 11.20
N ASP A 289 11.78 21.95 10.06
CA ASP A 289 11.08 22.97 9.28
C ASP A 289 9.93 23.63 10.06
N TYR A 290 9.27 22.88 10.97
CA TYR A 290 8.22 23.43 11.83
C TYR A 290 8.78 24.37 12.89
N LEU A 291 9.93 24.05 13.49
CA LEU A 291 10.55 24.85 14.54
C LEU A 291 11.19 26.15 14.01
N LEU A 292 11.60 26.15 12.74
CA LEU A 292 12.18 27.34 12.09
C LEU A 292 11.15 28.43 11.76
N GLY A 293 9.85 28.11 11.82
CA GLY A 293 8.76 29.03 11.43
C GLY A 293 8.71 29.33 9.93
#